data_AF-A0A2N5XPU4-F1
#
_entry.id   AF-A0A2N5XPU4-F1
#
_cell.length_a   1.000
_cell.length_b   1.000
_cell.length_c   1.000
_cell.angle_alpha   90.00
_cell.angle_beta   90.00
_cell.angle_gamma   90.00
#
_symmetry.space_group_name_H-M   'P 1'
#
loop_
_entity.id
_entity.type
_entity.pdbx_description
1 polymer ?
#
loop_
_entity_poly.entity_id
_entity_poly.type
_entity_poly.pdbx_seq_one_letter_code
_entity_poly.pdbx_strand_id
1 'polypeptide(L)' 'KSKGVRFGPKPKLTEHQRSVALERLASGESCRAIGRDMGVAHTTISRLMA' A
#
# COMPACT_ATOMS: atom_id res chain seq x y z
N LYS A 1 20.19 -9.21 18.78
CA LYS A 1 18.82 -9.50 19.28
C LYS A 1 17.87 -9.50 18.09
N SER A 2 17.63 -10.67 17.51
CA SER A 2 16.61 -10.85 16.48
C SER A 2 15.26 -10.77 17.19
N LYS A 3 14.51 -9.68 16.99
CA LYS A 3 13.17 -9.57 17.56
C LYS A 3 12.37 -10.75 16.99
N GLY A 4 11.99 -11.73 17.83
CA GLY A 4 11.32 -12.97 17.46
C GLY A 4 9.89 -12.80 16.95
N VAL A 5 9.66 -11.80 16.10
CA VAL A 5 8.39 -11.53 15.44
C VAL A 5 8.41 -12.19 14.06
N ARG A 6 7.85 -13.39 14.01
CA ARG A 6 7.75 -14.21 12.79
C ARG A 6 6.77 -13.60 11.78
N PHE A 7 5.80 -12.82 12.25
CA PHE A 7 4.83 -12.07 11.44
C PHE A 7 4.64 -10.69 12.08
N GLY A 8 5.05 -9.63 11.39
CA GLY A 8 4.78 -8.25 11.81
C GLY A 8 3.28 -7.89 11.77
N PRO A 9 2.93 -6.61 11.98
CA PRO A 9 1.55 -6.15 11.81
C PRO A 9 1.04 -6.53 10.42
N LYS A 10 -0.20 -7.03 10.34
CA LYS A 10 -0.84 -7.28 9.04
C LYS A 10 -0.79 -5.98 8.20
N PRO A 11 -0.38 -6.05 6.93
CA PRO A 11 -0.40 -4.89 6.07
C PRO A 11 -1.84 -4.33 5.98
N LYS A 12 -1.96 -3.01 5.96
CA LYS A 12 -3.26 -2.31 5.86
C LYS A 12 -3.98 -2.58 4.55
N LEU A 13 -3.25 -3.02 3.52
CA LEU A 13 -3.78 -3.36 2.21
C LEU A 13 -3.80 -4.89 2.05
N THR A 14 -4.89 -5.40 1.50
CA THR A 14 -4.94 -6.77 0.99
C THR A 14 -4.04 -6.93 -0.23
N GLU A 15 -3.67 -8.15 -0.60
CA GLU A 15 -2.87 -8.42 -1.80
C GLU A 15 -3.56 -7.89 -3.07
N HIS A 16 -4.88 -8.06 -3.16
CA HIS A 16 -5.68 -7.51 -4.25
C HIS A 16 -5.59 -5.97 -4.32
N GLN A 17 -5.73 -5.28 -3.18
CA GLN A 17 -5.62 -3.82 -3.15
C GLN A 17 -4.22 -3.33 -3.54
N ARG A 18 -3.16 -4.07 -3.20
CA ARG A 18 -1.80 -3.73 -3.64
C ARG A 18 -1.67 -3.84 -5.17
N SER A 19 -2.20 -4.91 -5.76
CA SER A 19 -2.19 -5.09 -7.22
C SER A 19 -2.93 -3.94 -7.93
N VAL A 20 -4.13 -3.62 -7.47
CA VAL A 20 -4.93 -2.52 -8.04
C VAL A 20 -4.24 -1.17 -7.85
N ALA A 21 -3.62 -0.93 -6.69
CA ALA A 21 -2.90 0.33 -6.42
C ALA A 21 -1.71 0.50 -7.38
N LEU A 22 -0.96 -0.58 -7.62
CA LEU A 22 0.18 -0.57 -8.54
C LEU A 22 -0.27 -0.35 -10.00
N GLU A 23 -1.36 -0.97 -10.43
CA GLU A 23 -1.92 -0.76 -11.77
C GLU A 23 -2.40 0.69 -11.99
N ARG A 24 -3.06 1.28 -10.99
CA ARG A 24 -3.50 2.68 -11.07
C ARG A 24 -2.33 3.66 -11.02
N LEU A 25 -1.30 3.38 -10.22
CA LEU A 25 -0.06 4.15 -10.24
C LEU A 25 0.62 4.09 -11.60
N ALA A 26 0.68 2.91 -12.23
CA ALA A 26 1.22 2.75 -13.58
C ALA A 26 0.39 3.49 -14.64
N SER A 27 -0.92 3.62 -14.41
CA SER A 27 -1.84 4.43 -15.23
C SER A 27 -1.69 5.95 -15.00
N GLY A 28 -0.83 6.38 -14.07
CA GLY A 28 -0.56 7.78 -13.78
C GLY A 28 -1.49 8.43 -12.76
N GLU A 29 -2.33 7.66 -12.06
CA GLU A 29 -3.14 8.20 -10.97
C GLU A 29 -2.27 8.66 -9.78
N SER A 30 -2.71 9.73 -9.11
CA SER A 30 -2.01 10.22 -7.93
C SER A 30 -2.17 9.30 -6.73
N CYS A 31 -1.11 9.13 -5.93
CA CYS A 31 -1.14 8.40 -4.66
C CYS A 31 -2.25 8.87 -3.70
N ARG A 32 -2.64 10.15 -3.81
CA ARG A 32 -3.68 10.77 -2.98
C ARG A 32 -5.08 10.30 -3.39
N ALA A 33 -5.35 10.19 -4.69
CA ALA A 33 -6.61 9.67 -5.22
C ALA A 33 -6.77 8.19 -4.84
N ILE A 34 -5.76 7.38 -5.12
CA ILE A 34 -5.73 5.94 -4.80
C ILE A 34 -5.89 5.71 -3.30
N GLY A 35 -5.20 6.50 -2.46
CA GLY A 35 -5.31 6.40 -1.01
C GLY A 35 -6.73 6.67 -0.50
N ARG A 36 -7.41 7.69 -1.04
CA ARG A 36 -8.82 7.97 -0.69
C ARG A 36 -9.75 6.84 -1.09
N ASP A 37 -9.56 6.28 -2.29
CA ASP A 37 -10.37 5.16 -2.80
C ASP A 37 -10.21 3.90 -1.94
N MET A 38 -8.99 3.60 -1.51
CA MET A 38 -8.67 2.42 -0.71
C MET A 38 -8.82 2.63 0.81
N GLY A 39 -9.26 3.81 1.25
CA GLY A 39 -9.40 4.14 2.68
C GLY A 39 -8.07 4.17 3.45
N VAL A 40 -6.96 4.44 2.77
CA VAL A 40 -5.61 4.49 3.37
C VAL A 40 -4.96 5.86 3.16
N ALA A 41 -3.96 6.17 3.99
CA ALA A 41 -3.17 7.39 3.79
C ALA A 41 -2.39 7.30 2.46
N HIS A 42 -2.25 8.41 1.74
CA HIS A 42 -1.46 8.49 0.50
C HIS A 42 0.00 8.03 0.70
N THR A 43 0.54 8.20 1.92
CA THR A 43 1.87 7.69 2.31
C THR A 43 1.95 6.17 2.28
N THR A 44 0.84 5.46 2.50
CA THR A 44 0.76 4.00 2.37
C THR A 44 0.91 3.57 0.92
N ILE A 45 0.30 4.31 -0.02
CA ILE A 45 0.44 4.08 -1.46
C ILE A 45 1.85 4.44 -1.94
N SER A 46 2.40 5.58 -1.49
CA SER A 46 3.76 6.00 -1.84
C SER A 46 4.84 5.00 -1.41
N ARG A 47 4.62 4.28 -0.30
CA ARG A 47 5.52 3.20 0.17
C ARG A 47 5.43 1.90 -0.64
N LEU A 48 4.49 1.78 -1.58
CA LEU A 48 4.45 0.64 -2.51
C LEU A 48 5.48 0.78 -3.64
N MET A 49 5.94 2.00 -3.93
CA MET A 49 7.01 2.27 -4.90
C MET A 49 8.42 2.29 -4.28
N ALA A 50 8.53 2.46 -2.95
CA ALA A 50 9.79 2.52 -2.23
C ALA A 50 10.24 1.12 -1.80
#